data_AF-A0A6I4WB42-F1
#
_entry.id   AF-A0A6I4WB42-F1
#
_cell.length_a   1.000
_cell.length_b   1.000
_cell.length_c   1.000
_cell.angle_alpha   90.00
_cell.angle_beta   90.00
_cell.angle_gamma   90.00
#
_symmetry.space_group_name_H-M   'P 1'
#
loop_
_entity.id
_entity.type
_entity.pdbx_description
1 polymer ?
#
loop_
_entity_poly.entity_id
_entity_poly.type
_entity_poly.pdbx_seq_one_letter_code
_entity_poly.pdbx_strand_id
1 'polypeptide(L)'
;MRRAAVPNDLSLIDRLRIERLVWTLDQQLYDLPHATRVAKRREVRDNLRDAARDVGVGEALRRLGGSRRLAEEFLAAEYGPGPRHSWLAAGYFLSLVPMLLLYALDEAENAFERGVLATDPHVTGTFTWDGIALIQHAVTFTFTDGHAERVGGAWTPLTYVLWLAGTILVGRLWRLLPWYRRRRENTAV
;
A
#
# COMPACT_ATOMS: atom_id res chain seq x y z
N MET A 1 -58.81 4.31 16.81
CA MET A 1 -57.86 3.18 16.88
C MET A 1 -56.48 3.65 16.41
N ARG A 2 -55.51 3.79 17.32
CA ARG A 2 -54.12 4.17 17.00
C ARG A 2 -53.46 2.99 16.28
N ARG A 3 -52.93 3.24 15.07
CA ARG A 3 -52.03 2.31 14.39
C ARG A 3 -50.75 2.21 15.23
N ALA A 4 -50.45 1.01 15.71
CA ALA A 4 -49.18 0.72 16.36
C ALA A 4 -48.03 0.95 15.36
N ALA A 5 -47.08 1.81 15.74
CA ALA A 5 -45.82 1.95 15.02
C ALA A 5 -45.02 0.65 15.19
N VAL A 6 -44.75 -0.03 14.08
CA VAL A 6 -43.84 -1.18 14.01
C VAL A 6 -42.42 -0.67 14.35
N PRO A 7 -41.58 -1.42 15.09
CA PRO A 7 -40.21 -1.01 15.38
C PRO A 7 -39.45 -0.74 14.09
N ASN A 8 -38.83 0.43 13.97
CA ASN A 8 -38.11 0.88 12.78
C ASN A 8 -36.89 -0.02 12.50
N ASP A 9 -37.07 -1.08 11.73
CA ASP A 9 -35.97 -1.74 11.04
C ASP A 9 -35.42 -0.76 10.00
N LEU A 10 -34.12 -0.46 10.09
CA LEU A 10 -33.42 0.41 9.15
C LEU A 10 -33.65 -0.07 7.71
N SER A 11 -34.02 0.87 6.83
CA SER A 11 -34.15 0.59 5.39
C SER A 11 -32.87 -0.04 4.84
N LEU A 12 -33.00 -0.93 3.84
CA LEU A 12 -31.84 -1.57 3.18
C LEU A 12 -30.85 -0.53 2.64
N ILE A 13 -31.35 0.59 2.11
CA ILE A 13 -30.53 1.70 1.59
C ILE A 13 -29.75 2.36 2.73
N ASP A 14 -30.38 2.55 3.87
CA ASP A 14 -29.78 3.16 5.05
C ASP A 14 -28.70 2.26 5.67
N ARG A 15 -28.96 0.94 5.69
CA ARG A 15 -27.96 -0.05 6.08
C ARG A 15 -26.74 -0.01 5.16
N LEU A 16 -26.94 0.09 3.84
CA LEU A 16 -25.84 0.22 2.87
C LEU A 16 -25.02 1.50 3.09
N ARG A 17 -25.67 2.62 3.43
CA ARG A 17 -24.97 3.89 3.73
C ARG A 17 -24.08 3.77 4.96
N ILE A 18 -24.59 3.15 6.03
CA ILE A 18 -23.81 2.88 7.25
C ILE A 18 -22.63 1.95 6.94
N GLU A 19 -22.87 0.83 6.24
CA GLU A 19 -21.81 -0.11 5.89
C GLU A 19 -20.74 0.52 4.98
N ARG A 20 -21.12 1.38 4.03
CA ARG A 20 -20.17 2.13 3.20
C ARG A 20 -19.24 3.01 4.03
N LEU A 21 -19.79 3.78 4.99
CA LEU A 21 -18.96 4.62 5.85
C LEU A 21 -18.04 3.78 6.74
N VAL A 22 -18.57 2.73 7.35
CA VAL A 22 -17.79 1.81 8.19
C VAL A 22 -16.68 1.14 7.37
N TRP A 23 -16.93 0.81 6.11
CA TRP A 23 -15.91 0.27 5.20
C TRP A 23 -14.85 1.31 4.85
N THR A 24 -15.22 2.55 4.55
CA THR A 24 -14.24 3.63 4.32
C THR A 24 -13.38 3.90 5.56
N LEU A 25 -13.99 3.87 6.75
CA LEU A 25 -13.25 3.96 8.01
C LEU A 25 -12.28 2.78 8.19
N ASP A 26 -12.72 1.56 7.92
CA ASP A 26 -11.87 0.37 8.02
C ASP A 26 -10.63 0.45 7.13
N GLN A 27 -10.78 0.99 5.90
CA GLN A 27 -9.64 1.26 5.01
C GLN A 27 -8.67 2.30 5.58
N GLN A 28 -9.17 3.32 6.29
CA GLN A 28 -8.32 4.33 6.92
C GLN A 28 -7.65 3.84 8.20
N LEU A 29 -8.21 2.81 8.85
CA LEU A 29 -7.67 2.15 10.04
C LEU A 29 -6.75 0.97 9.69
N TYR A 30 -6.31 0.82 8.42
CA TYR A 30 -5.54 -0.35 7.99
C TYR A 30 -4.22 -0.52 8.75
N ASP A 31 -3.64 0.58 9.22
CA ASP A 31 -2.38 0.59 9.97
C ASP A 31 -2.54 0.11 11.45
N LEU A 32 -3.77 -0.08 11.95
CA LEU A 32 -4.02 -0.62 13.30
C LEU A 32 -3.86 -2.15 13.37
N PRO A 33 -3.57 -2.70 14.57
CA PRO A 33 -3.60 -4.14 14.77
C PRO A 33 -5.00 -4.68 14.53
N HIS A 34 -5.09 -5.89 14.00
CA HIS A 34 -6.36 -6.48 13.57
C HIS A 34 -7.44 -6.47 14.67
N ALA A 35 -7.07 -6.84 15.90
CA ALA A 35 -7.99 -6.88 17.04
C ALA A 35 -8.57 -5.49 17.36
N THR A 36 -7.72 -4.47 17.46
CA THR A 36 -8.13 -3.09 17.72
C THR A 36 -8.98 -2.54 16.58
N ARG A 37 -8.61 -2.81 15.32
CA ARG A 37 -9.39 -2.40 14.14
C ARG A 37 -10.79 -3.00 14.15
N VAL A 38 -10.92 -4.30 14.42
CA VAL A 38 -12.22 -4.99 14.51
C VAL A 38 -13.05 -4.43 15.66
N ALA A 39 -12.44 -4.17 16.82
CA ALA A 39 -13.13 -3.56 17.96
C ALA A 39 -13.67 -2.17 17.61
N LYS A 40 -12.84 -1.28 17.07
CA LYS A 40 -13.25 0.09 16.66
C LYS A 40 -14.30 0.09 15.56
N ARG A 41 -14.19 -0.83 14.60
CA ARG A 41 -15.21 -1.02 13.55
C ARG A 41 -16.57 -1.42 14.13
N ARG A 42 -16.58 -2.35 15.11
CA ARG A 42 -17.82 -2.78 15.79
C ARG A 42 -18.41 -1.64 16.61
N GLU A 43 -17.59 -0.96 17.40
CA GLU A 43 -17.97 0.20 18.22
C GLU A 43 -18.64 1.29 17.38
N VAL A 44 -18.01 1.73 16.28
CA VAL A 44 -18.58 2.77 15.41
C VAL A 44 -19.87 2.31 14.73
N ARG A 45 -19.94 1.05 14.32
CA ARG A 45 -21.15 0.48 13.69
C ARG A 45 -22.33 0.47 14.66
N ASP A 46 -22.10 0.03 15.89
CA ASP A 46 -23.16 -0.10 16.88
C ASP A 46 -23.64 1.29 17.30
N ASN A 47 -22.72 2.22 17.57
CA ASN A 47 -23.04 3.63 17.85
C ASN A 47 -23.83 4.29 16.72
N LEU A 48 -23.49 4.02 15.45
CA LEU A 48 -24.21 4.55 14.30
C LEU A 48 -25.61 3.96 14.16
N ARG A 49 -25.79 2.67 14.45
CA ARG A 49 -27.11 2.03 14.41
C ARG A 49 -28.00 2.57 15.50
N ASP A 50 -27.46 2.78 16.69
CA ASP A 50 -28.20 3.35 17.81
C ASP A 50 -28.59 4.79 17.53
N ALA A 51 -27.64 5.65 17.12
CA ALA A 51 -27.93 7.03 16.72
C ALA A 51 -28.92 7.11 15.55
N ALA A 52 -28.84 6.18 14.58
CA ALA A 52 -29.76 6.13 13.47
C ALA A 52 -31.20 5.77 13.88
N ARG A 53 -31.40 4.98 14.95
CA ARG A 53 -32.73 4.71 15.50
C ARG A 53 -33.33 5.95 16.16
N ASP A 54 -32.50 6.77 16.79
CA ASP A 54 -32.95 7.95 17.55
C ASP A 54 -33.20 9.17 16.66
N VAL A 55 -32.30 9.47 15.72
CA VAL A 55 -32.35 10.72 14.92
C VAL A 55 -32.41 10.50 13.41
N GLY A 56 -32.41 9.25 12.95
CA GLY A 56 -32.35 8.89 11.54
C GLY A 56 -30.93 8.89 10.97
N VAL A 57 -30.73 8.13 9.89
CA VAL A 57 -29.41 7.80 9.33
C VAL A 57 -28.69 9.02 8.79
N GLY A 58 -29.38 9.90 8.05
CA GLY A 58 -28.78 11.11 7.48
C GLY A 58 -28.20 12.03 8.55
N GLU A 59 -28.94 12.21 9.65
CA GLU A 59 -28.49 13.04 10.77
C GLU A 59 -27.39 12.36 11.58
N ALA A 60 -27.50 11.05 11.83
CA ALA A 60 -26.46 10.28 12.51
C ALA A 60 -25.12 10.33 11.76
N LEU A 61 -25.14 10.18 10.43
CA LEU A 61 -23.94 10.30 9.59
C LEU A 61 -23.37 11.73 9.61
N ARG A 62 -24.25 12.75 9.58
CA ARG A 62 -23.82 14.16 9.63
C ARG A 62 -23.16 14.51 10.97
N ARG A 63 -23.68 13.99 12.08
CA ARG A 63 -23.13 14.19 13.43
C ARG A 63 -21.81 13.46 13.67
N LEU A 64 -21.63 12.28 13.10
CA LEU A 64 -20.36 11.56 13.15
C LEU A 64 -19.23 12.35 12.45
N GLY A 65 -19.59 13.19 11.48
CA GLY A 65 -18.64 13.98 10.72
C GLY A 65 -17.83 13.14 9.73
N GLY A 66 -16.70 13.69 9.26
CA GLY A 66 -15.86 13.03 8.27
C GLY A 66 -15.15 11.81 8.85
N SER A 67 -15.33 10.64 8.24
CA SER A 67 -14.66 9.37 8.61
C SER A 67 -13.15 9.52 8.78
N ARG A 68 -12.52 10.37 7.95
CA ARG A 68 -11.09 10.65 7.99
C ARG A 68 -10.64 11.26 9.32
N ARG A 69 -11.40 12.23 9.85
CA ARG A 69 -11.08 12.87 11.12
C ARG A 69 -11.22 11.88 12.27
N LEU A 70 -12.30 11.09 12.26
CA LEU A 70 -12.52 10.03 13.23
C LEU A 70 -11.40 8.97 13.21
N ALA A 71 -10.94 8.59 12.01
CA ALA A 71 -9.80 7.69 11.85
C ALA A 71 -8.50 8.30 12.41
N GLU A 72 -8.25 9.57 12.13
CA GLU A 72 -7.10 10.30 12.65
C GLU A 72 -7.08 10.36 14.18
N GLU A 73 -8.24 10.57 14.81
CA GLU A 73 -8.45 10.56 16.26
C GLU A 73 -8.20 9.17 16.87
N PHE A 74 -8.77 8.11 16.31
CA PHE A 74 -8.50 6.74 16.79
C PHE A 74 -7.03 6.35 16.66
N LEU A 75 -6.39 6.69 15.54
CA LEU A 75 -4.97 6.44 15.34
C LEU A 75 -4.09 7.31 16.24
N ALA A 76 -4.52 8.52 16.58
CA ALA A 76 -3.80 9.40 17.52
C ALA A 76 -3.91 8.87 18.95
N ALA A 77 -5.06 8.30 19.33
CA ALA A 77 -5.25 7.66 20.62
C ALA A 77 -4.36 6.41 20.78
N GLU A 78 -4.23 5.58 19.75
CA GLU A 78 -3.41 4.35 19.82
C GLU A 78 -1.89 4.63 19.71
N TYR A 79 -1.48 5.54 18.82
CA TYR A 79 -0.06 5.71 18.46
C TYR A 79 0.56 7.06 18.88
N GLY A 80 -0.23 7.97 19.43
CA GLY A 80 0.19 9.32 19.80
C GLY A 80 0.41 10.27 18.60
N PRO A 81 0.85 11.51 18.86
CA PRO A 81 1.12 12.50 17.81
C PRO A 81 2.40 12.17 17.03
N GLY A 82 2.33 12.32 15.70
CA GLY A 82 3.46 12.23 14.77
C GLY A 82 3.22 11.31 13.56
N PRO A 83 4.11 11.36 12.54
CA PRO A 83 3.90 10.63 11.29
C PRO A 83 4.17 9.12 11.43
N ARG A 84 3.24 8.30 10.96
CA ARG A 84 3.00 6.90 11.38
C ARG A 84 3.66 5.87 10.45
N HIS A 85 3.71 4.59 10.84
CA HIS A 85 4.00 3.51 9.89
C HIS A 85 2.85 3.40 8.89
N SER A 86 3.15 3.00 7.67
CA SER A 86 2.13 2.78 6.64
C SER A 86 2.45 1.51 5.86
N TRP A 87 1.62 0.48 6.05
CA TRP A 87 1.75 -0.78 5.32
C TRP A 87 1.43 -0.60 3.83
N LEU A 88 0.50 0.30 3.51
CA LEU A 88 0.16 0.63 2.13
C LEU A 88 1.32 1.31 1.43
N ALA A 89 1.95 2.32 2.04
CA ALA A 89 3.11 2.97 1.45
C ALA A 89 4.28 1.99 1.25
N ALA A 90 4.52 1.10 2.22
CA ALA A 90 5.50 0.03 2.10
C ALA A 90 5.18 -0.89 0.91
N GLY A 91 3.94 -1.39 0.83
CA GLY A 91 3.50 -2.30 -0.24
C GLY A 91 3.53 -1.66 -1.63
N TYR A 92 3.10 -0.40 -1.76
CA TYR A 92 3.22 0.36 -3.00
C TYR A 92 4.67 0.54 -3.41
N PHE A 93 5.56 0.92 -2.49
CA PHE A 93 6.99 1.04 -2.81
C PHE A 93 7.59 -0.32 -3.19
N LEU A 94 7.29 -1.35 -2.39
CA LEU A 94 7.78 -2.72 -2.60
C LEU A 94 7.37 -3.27 -3.95
N SER A 95 6.20 -2.91 -4.48
CA SER A 95 5.69 -3.43 -5.76
C SER A 95 5.99 -2.52 -6.96
N LEU A 96 5.77 -1.22 -6.82
CA LEU A 96 5.84 -0.28 -7.94
C LEU A 96 7.29 -0.02 -8.36
N VAL A 97 8.21 0.12 -7.40
CA VAL A 97 9.61 0.39 -7.69
C VAL A 97 10.28 -0.73 -8.49
N PRO A 98 10.20 -2.02 -8.09
CA PRO A 98 10.81 -3.08 -8.89
C PRO A 98 10.13 -3.21 -10.25
N MET A 99 8.81 -3.02 -10.33
CA MET A 99 8.09 -3.06 -11.61
C MET A 99 8.60 -2.00 -12.58
N LEU A 100 8.72 -0.75 -12.13
CA LEU A 100 9.23 0.36 -12.96
C LEU A 100 10.70 0.17 -13.33
N LEU A 101 11.51 -0.31 -12.38
CA LEU A 101 12.92 -0.54 -12.63
C LEU A 101 13.13 -1.66 -13.64
N LEU A 102 12.44 -2.80 -13.48
CA LEU A 102 12.51 -3.91 -14.43
C LEU A 102 12.03 -3.49 -15.83
N TYR A 103 10.93 -2.73 -15.90
CA TYR A 103 10.43 -2.19 -17.17
C TYR A 103 11.46 -1.29 -17.85
N ALA A 104 12.07 -0.36 -17.12
CA ALA A 104 13.07 0.55 -17.68
C ALA A 104 14.33 -0.18 -18.15
N LEU A 105 14.78 -1.19 -17.40
CA LEU A 105 15.95 -1.99 -17.75
C LEU A 105 15.67 -2.88 -18.97
N ASP A 106 14.52 -3.54 -19.04
CA ASP A 106 14.11 -4.33 -20.21
C ASP A 106 13.98 -3.45 -21.46
N GLU A 107 13.40 -2.25 -21.35
CA GLU A 107 13.34 -1.32 -22.49
C GLU A 107 14.73 -0.86 -22.94
N ALA A 108 15.67 -0.65 -22.02
CA ALA A 108 17.05 -0.32 -22.35
C ALA A 108 17.77 -1.48 -23.06
N GLU A 109 17.56 -2.72 -22.62
CA GLU A 109 18.03 -3.93 -23.30
C GLU A 109 17.47 -4.06 -24.72
N ASN A 110 16.15 -3.89 -24.87
CA ASN A 110 15.47 -3.93 -26.17
C ASN A 110 15.94 -2.80 -27.10
N ALA A 111 16.26 -1.63 -26.55
CA ALA A 111 16.83 -0.53 -27.33
C ALA A 111 18.26 -0.84 -27.80
N PHE A 112 19.08 -1.48 -26.96
CA PHE A 112 20.41 -1.95 -27.33
C PHE A 112 20.34 -2.99 -28.46
N GLU A 113 19.50 -4.02 -28.30
CA GLU A 113 19.30 -5.06 -29.32
C GLU A 113 18.87 -4.46 -30.67
N ARG A 114 17.86 -3.58 -30.65
CA ARG A 114 17.40 -2.85 -31.85
C ARG A 114 18.50 -2.01 -32.47
N GLY A 115 19.37 -1.40 -31.67
CA GLY A 115 20.51 -0.61 -32.16
C GLY A 115 21.54 -1.47 -32.90
N VAL A 116 21.83 -2.67 -32.40
CA VAL A 116 22.73 -3.62 -33.07
C VAL A 116 22.10 -4.09 -34.39
N LEU A 117 20.85 -4.54 -34.36
CA LEU A 117 20.12 -5.03 -35.56
C LEU A 117 19.88 -3.94 -36.61
N ALA A 118 19.77 -2.67 -36.21
CA ALA A 118 19.66 -1.56 -37.14
C ALA A 118 20.96 -1.31 -37.92
N THR A 119 22.10 -1.74 -37.40
CA THR A 119 23.41 -1.62 -38.07
C THR A 119 23.62 -2.76 -39.06
N ASP A 120 23.28 -3.99 -38.64
CA ASP A 120 23.30 -5.19 -39.49
C ASP A 120 22.15 -6.13 -39.10
N PRO A 121 21.12 -6.28 -39.96
CA PRO A 121 19.99 -7.17 -39.68
C PRO A 121 20.34 -8.65 -39.56
N HIS A 122 21.48 -9.09 -40.10
CA HIS A 122 21.94 -10.48 -40.09
C HIS A 122 23.16 -10.69 -39.18
N VAL A 123 23.38 -9.76 -38.25
CA VAL A 123 24.51 -9.79 -37.32
C VAL A 123 24.63 -11.15 -36.63
N THR A 124 25.86 -11.65 -36.55
CA THR A 124 26.19 -12.88 -35.83
C THR A 124 27.40 -12.61 -34.94
N GLY A 125 27.27 -12.90 -33.64
CA GLY A 125 28.32 -12.62 -32.67
C GLY A 125 27.76 -12.29 -31.29
N THR A 126 28.69 -12.04 -30.35
CA THR A 126 28.35 -11.75 -28.96
C THR A 126 28.60 -10.29 -28.64
N PHE A 127 27.59 -9.62 -28.09
CA PHE A 127 27.65 -8.23 -27.67
C PHE A 127 27.26 -8.12 -26.20
N THR A 128 27.96 -7.31 -25.44
CA THR A 128 27.70 -7.13 -24.02
C THR A 128 27.23 -5.71 -23.77
N TRP A 129 26.10 -5.58 -23.11
CA TRP A 129 25.67 -4.33 -22.51
C TRP A 129 26.03 -4.35 -21.02
N ASP A 130 26.88 -3.42 -20.59
CA ASP A 130 27.37 -3.38 -19.21
C ASP A 130 26.27 -3.10 -18.16
N GLY A 131 25.09 -2.68 -18.61
CA GLY A 131 23.97 -2.33 -17.73
C GLY A 131 24.21 -1.03 -16.97
N ILE A 132 23.60 -0.93 -15.79
CA ILE A 132 23.82 0.20 -14.87
C ILE A 132 24.66 -0.28 -13.69
N ALA A 133 25.85 0.31 -13.57
CA ALA A 133 26.79 0.01 -12.49
C ALA A 133 26.08 0.05 -11.12
N LEU A 134 26.41 -0.91 -10.26
CA LEU A 134 25.83 -1.13 -8.92
C LEU A 134 24.37 -1.59 -8.90
N ILE A 135 23.60 -1.44 -9.97
CA ILE A 135 22.18 -1.81 -10.02
C ILE A 135 21.98 -3.22 -10.61
N GLN A 136 22.65 -3.47 -11.74
CA GLN A 136 22.43 -4.65 -12.58
C GLN A 136 23.77 -5.22 -13.05
N HIS A 137 23.82 -6.55 -13.17
CA HIS A 137 24.90 -7.24 -13.87
C HIS A 137 24.77 -7.06 -15.38
N ALA A 138 25.91 -7.05 -16.08
CA ALA A 138 25.94 -6.97 -17.54
C ALA A 138 25.04 -8.04 -18.20
N VAL A 139 24.52 -7.69 -19.37
CA VAL A 139 23.70 -8.56 -20.21
C VAL A 139 24.49 -8.89 -21.45
N THR A 140 24.63 -10.18 -21.70
CA THR A 140 25.29 -10.69 -22.90
C THR A 140 24.24 -11.12 -23.89
N PHE A 141 24.26 -10.51 -25.08
CA PHE A 141 23.45 -10.85 -26.23
C PHE A 141 24.27 -11.71 -27.18
N THR A 142 23.74 -12.87 -27.56
CA THR A 142 24.30 -13.72 -28.60
C THR A 142 23.37 -13.68 -29.80
N PHE A 143 23.86 -13.17 -30.92
CA PHE A 143 23.11 -13.09 -32.16
C PHE A 143 23.50 -14.22 -33.11
N THR A 144 22.51 -14.85 -33.73
CA THR A 144 22.66 -15.82 -34.81
C THR A 144 21.71 -15.43 -35.94
N ASP A 145 22.25 -14.92 -37.05
CA ASP A 145 21.48 -14.47 -38.22
C ASP A 145 20.33 -13.50 -37.85
N GLY A 146 20.64 -12.50 -37.03
CA GLY A 146 19.66 -11.50 -36.58
C GLY A 146 18.74 -11.95 -35.44
N HIS A 147 18.80 -13.22 -35.01
CA HIS A 147 18.07 -13.69 -33.83
C HIS A 147 18.91 -13.53 -32.56
N ALA A 148 18.38 -12.81 -31.57
CA ALA A 148 19.06 -12.55 -30.30
C ALA A 148 18.62 -13.54 -29.20
N GLU A 149 19.61 -14.10 -28.50
CA GLU A 149 19.43 -14.72 -27.19
C GLU A 149 20.15 -13.90 -26.13
N ARG A 150 19.55 -13.74 -24.95
CA ARG A 150 20.10 -12.92 -23.86
C ARG A 150 20.33 -13.73 -22.59
N VAL A 151 21.47 -13.46 -21.94
CA VAL A 151 21.85 -14.06 -20.65
C VAL A 151 22.44 -12.97 -19.75
N GLY A 152 22.01 -12.93 -18.49
CA GLY A 152 22.49 -11.94 -17.51
C GLY A 152 21.38 -11.00 -17.05
N GLY A 153 21.73 -9.76 -16.70
CA GLY A 153 20.76 -8.73 -16.28
C GLY A 153 20.22 -8.88 -14.86
N ALA A 154 20.70 -9.87 -14.11
CA ALA A 154 20.32 -10.04 -12.70
C ALA A 154 20.69 -8.81 -11.88
N TRP A 155 19.84 -8.48 -10.91
CA TRP A 155 20.12 -7.41 -9.97
C TRP A 155 21.30 -7.76 -9.08
N THR A 156 22.07 -6.74 -8.73
CA THR A 156 23.14 -6.92 -7.76
C THR A 156 22.54 -7.15 -6.35
N PRO A 157 23.28 -7.79 -5.44
CA PRO A 157 22.89 -7.88 -4.03
C PRO A 157 22.61 -6.51 -3.40
N LEU A 158 23.34 -5.47 -3.82
CA LEU A 158 23.16 -4.11 -3.34
C LEU A 158 21.77 -3.55 -3.71
N THR A 159 21.28 -3.82 -4.92
CA THR A 159 19.94 -3.40 -5.36
C THR A 159 18.86 -3.99 -4.47
N TYR A 160 18.95 -5.28 -4.14
CA TYR A 160 18.01 -5.89 -3.21
C TYR A 160 18.06 -5.25 -1.81
N VAL A 161 19.26 -4.95 -1.31
CA VAL A 161 19.44 -4.26 -0.02
C VAL A 161 18.82 -2.86 -0.04
N LEU A 162 19.08 -2.06 -1.09
CA LEU A 162 18.51 -0.72 -1.25
C LEU A 162 16.99 -0.75 -1.38
N TRP A 163 16.45 -1.71 -2.13
CA TRP A 163 15.02 -1.90 -2.28
C TRP A 163 14.32 -2.24 -0.95
N LEU A 164 14.89 -3.18 -0.17
CA LEU A 164 14.38 -3.51 1.15
C LEU A 164 14.52 -2.35 2.13
N ALA A 165 15.67 -1.66 2.14
CA ALA A 165 15.89 -0.48 2.97
C ALA A 165 14.90 0.64 2.62
N GLY A 166 14.68 0.91 1.34
CA GLY A 166 13.69 1.88 0.85
C GLY A 166 12.27 1.52 1.29
N THR A 167 11.90 0.24 1.22
CA THR A 167 10.59 -0.25 1.69
C THR A 167 10.40 0.02 3.18
N ILE A 168 11.43 -0.27 3.99
CA ILE A 168 11.42 -0.02 5.43
C ILE A 168 11.31 1.49 5.72
N LEU A 169 12.07 2.32 4.99
CA LEU A 169 12.09 3.79 5.05
C LEU A 169 10.73 4.42 4.71
N VAL A 170 10.17 4.09 3.55
CA VAL A 170 8.89 4.63 3.09
C VAL A 170 7.73 4.14 3.96
N GLY A 171 7.74 2.85 4.32
CA GLY A 171 6.74 2.26 5.22
C GLY A 171 6.89 2.67 6.68
N ARG A 172 8.05 3.23 7.05
CA ARG A 172 8.45 3.54 8.43
C ARG A 172 8.26 2.36 9.38
N LEU A 173 8.54 1.16 8.89
CA LEU A 173 8.19 -0.10 9.54
C LEU A 173 8.91 -0.30 10.88
N TRP A 174 10.01 0.41 11.15
CA TRP A 174 10.68 0.36 12.47
C TRP A 174 9.79 0.84 13.62
N ARG A 175 8.73 1.60 13.35
CA ARG A 175 7.78 2.03 14.39
C ARG A 175 6.84 0.91 14.85
N LEU A 176 6.78 -0.21 14.14
CA LEU A 176 6.04 -1.41 14.54
C LEU A 176 6.77 -2.23 15.61
N LEU A 177 8.07 -1.97 15.83
CA LEU A 177 8.88 -2.77 16.73
C LEU A 177 8.48 -2.56 18.20
N PRO A 178 8.28 -3.65 18.98
CA PRO A 178 7.79 -3.58 20.35
C PRO A 178 8.73 -2.82 21.31
N TRP A 179 10.04 -2.78 21.01
CA TRP A 179 11.01 -2.04 21.82
C TRP A 179 10.86 -0.51 21.69
N TYR A 180 10.33 -0.02 20.57
CA TYR A 180 10.06 1.42 20.38
C TYR A 180 8.81 1.86 21.17
N ARG A 181 7.80 0.97 21.31
CA ARG A 181 6.65 1.19 22.21
C ARG A 181 7.07 1.26 23.68
N ARG A 182 7.87 0.28 24.15
CA ARG A 182 8.38 0.25 25.53
C ARG A 182 9.23 1.46 25.89
N ARG A 183 10.05 1.98 24.97
CA ARG A 183 10.84 3.19 25.24
C ARG A 183 9.97 4.42 25.48
N ARG A 184 8.85 4.58 24.75
CA ARG A 184 7.91 5.70 24.97
C ARG A 184 7.17 5.60 26.29
N GLU A 185 6.74 4.39 26.68
CA GLU A 185 6.10 4.15 27.98
C GLU A 185 7.05 4.53 29.14
N ASN A 186 8.34 4.19 29.02
CA ASN A 186 9.35 4.54 30.03
C ASN A 186 9.73 6.03 30.07
N THR A 187 9.31 6.85 29.09
CA THR A 187 9.59 8.31 29.11
C THR A 187 8.39 9.13 29.59
N ALA A 188 7.24 8.49 29.84
CA ALA A 188 6.00 9.12 30.29
C ALA A 188 5.72 8.93 31.80
N VAL A 189 6.71 8.41 32.54
CA VAL A 189 6.75 8.32 34.01
C VAL A 189 7.76 9.35 34.51
#